data_AF-A0AAU0WNG5-F1
#
_entry.id   AF-A0AAU0WNG5-F1
#
_cell.length_a   1.000
_cell.length_b   1.000
_cell.length_c   1.000
_cell.angle_alpha   90.00
_cell.angle_beta   90.00
_cell.angle_gamma   90.00
#
_symmetry.space_group_name_H-M   'P 1'
#
loop_
_entity.id
_entity.type
_entity.pdbx_description
1 polymer ?
#
loop_
_entity_poly.entity_id
_entity_poly.type
_entity_poly.pdbx_seq_one_letter_code
_entity_poly.pdbx_strand_id
1 'polypeptide(L)'
;MSPSDSTPAQPPSPTDRTGLRRRTFMAAAVAAAGSALILPGRAGAAPRQALAAGSAQVTWSSESTASGYAPKSGTWYTDPATGLAVVACKLTRRDDIALVASGTDSGQVVTIDPGTAYQGVLGIGSSMEDSTIHNLSLMSDGARAAAIAALFDPAQGAGLDLARICLGTSDFSHPPFYTNDDGPADPTLANFSIQKDIDNHVISTLKEALQVNPDLIVFGTAWSAPAWMKDNNSLIDCHLLDQYIPVLARYCRMTVQAYAEQGITIHAVSP
;
A
#
# COMPACT_ATOMS: atom_id res chain seq x y z
N MET A 1 20.68 -0.70 -49.38
CA MET A 1 21.32 -0.31 -48.11
C MET A 1 20.68 -1.15 -47.02
N SER A 2 21.47 -2.02 -46.39
CA SER A 2 21.02 -3.03 -45.43
C SER A 2 20.45 -2.41 -44.15
N PRO A 3 19.44 -3.02 -43.51
CA PRO A 3 19.03 -2.63 -42.17
C PRO A 3 20.04 -3.19 -41.15
N SER A 4 20.56 -2.31 -40.30
CA SER A 4 21.49 -2.62 -39.22
C SER A 4 20.75 -3.25 -38.03
N ASP A 5 21.07 -4.51 -37.73
CA ASP A 5 20.76 -5.15 -36.46
C ASP A 5 21.48 -4.42 -35.32
N SER A 6 20.71 -3.92 -34.36
CA SER A 6 21.22 -3.42 -33.07
C SER A 6 20.65 -4.29 -31.96
N THR A 7 21.48 -5.18 -31.44
CA THR A 7 21.18 -6.01 -30.27
C THR A 7 21.14 -5.13 -29.01
N PRO A 8 20.14 -5.26 -28.12
CA PRO A 8 20.12 -4.51 -26.87
C PRO A 8 21.20 -5.00 -25.90
N ALA A 9 21.85 -4.08 -25.19
CA ALA A 9 22.87 -4.36 -24.19
C ALA A 9 22.29 -5.09 -22.96
N GLN A 10 22.97 -6.14 -22.50
CA GLN A 10 22.63 -6.85 -21.26
C GLN A 10 22.94 -6.01 -20.01
N PRO A 11 22.11 -6.10 -18.95
CA PRO A 11 22.39 -5.45 -17.66
C PRO A 11 23.56 -6.13 -16.92
N PRO A 12 24.32 -5.38 -16.09
CA PRO A 12 25.47 -5.92 -15.38
C PRO A 12 25.10 -6.90 -14.25
N SER A 13 25.97 -7.89 -14.03
CA SER A 13 25.85 -8.96 -13.02
C SER A 13 26.01 -8.46 -11.57
N PRO A 14 25.37 -9.08 -10.56
CA PRO A 14 25.23 -8.53 -9.20
C PRO A 14 26.47 -8.60 -8.29
N THR A 15 27.68 -8.83 -8.81
CA THR A 15 28.80 -9.32 -7.98
C THR A 15 29.96 -8.35 -7.72
N ASP A 16 29.76 -7.04 -7.86
CA ASP A 16 30.79 -6.08 -7.41
C ASP A 16 30.26 -5.03 -6.43
N ARG A 17 30.41 -5.34 -5.14
CA ARG A 17 30.19 -4.39 -4.01
C ARG A 17 31.45 -4.26 -3.15
N THR A 18 32.63 -4.32 -3.76
CA THR A 18 33.92 -4.25 -3.04
C THR A 18 34.34 -2.84 -2.59
N GLY A 19 33.48 -1.82 -2.72
CA GLY A 19 33.83 -0.41 -2.48
C GLY A 19 33.22 0.32 -1.27
N LEU A 20 32.30 -0.28 -0.51
CA LEU A 20 31.64 0.44 0.60
C LEU A 20 32.50 0.41 1.89
N ARG A 21 33.25 1.49 2.09
CA ARG A 21 34.11 1.75 3.25
C ARG A 21 33.30 1.73 4.56
N ARG A 22 33.71 0.86 5.49
CA ARG A 22 33.23 0.82 6.89
C ARG A 22 33.53 2.15 7.58
N ARG A 23 32.48 2.84 8.08
CA ARG A 23 32.63 3.86 9.12
C ARG A 23 32.40 3.19 10.47
N THR A 24 33.48 3.05 11.22
CA THR A 24 33.51 2.58 12.60
C THR A 24 32.80 3.61 13.49
N PHE A 25 31.74 3.20 14.19
CA PHE A 25 31.22 3.93 15.35
C PHE A 25 31.56 3.11 16.59
N MET A 26 32.25 3.76 17.54
CA MET A 26 32.55 3.20 18.86
C MET A 26 31.25 2.93 19.61
N ALA A 27 31.06 1.69 20.06
CA ALA A 27 30.08 1.36 21.08
C ALA A 27 30.66 1.74 22.46
N ALA A 28 30.08 2.76 23.10
CA ALA A 28 30.25 2.97 24.53
C ALA A 28 29.21 2.10 25.25
N ALA A 29 29.69 1.09 25.99
CA ALA A 29 28.86 0.34 26.91
C ALA A 29 28.57 1.20 28.15
N VAL A 30 27.29 1.50 28.40
CA VAL A 30 26.83 2.01 29.69
C VAL A 30 25.77 1.03 30.20
N ALA A 31 26.12 0.36 31.30
CA ALA A 31 25.19 -0.42 32.09
C ALA A 31 24.54 0.48 33.14
N ALA A 32 23.22 0.61 33.10
CA ALA A 32 22.36 1.03 34.22
C ALA A 32 20.92 0.66 33.83
N ALA A 33 20.35 -0.39 34.43
CA ALA A 33 19.56 -0.34 35.66
C ALA A 33 18.24 0.43 35.48
N GLY A 34 17.14 -0.27 35.76
CA GLY A 34 15.79 0.06 35.30
C GLY A 34 15.30 1.45 35.65
N SER A 35 14.58 2.04 34.69
CA SER A 35 13.41 2.89 34.91
C SER A 35 12.64 2.99 33.59
N ALA A 36 11.36 2.65 33.64
CA ALA A 36 10.46 2.70 32.50
C ALA A 36 10.31 4.15 32.01
N LEU A 37 10.67 4.40 30.76
CA LEU A 37 10.29 5.63 30.07
C LEU A 37 8.93 5.39 29.42
N ILE A 38 7.89 5.96 30.03
CA ILE A 38 6.52 5.93 29.53
C ILE A 38 6.44 6.90 28.35
N LEU A 39 6.25 6.36 27.14
CA LEU A 39 5.73 7.11 25.99
C LEU A 39 4.19 7.07 26.04
N PRO A 40 3.49 8.19 25.82
CA PRO A 40 2.05 8.25 25.97
C PRO A 40 1.33 7.59 24.78
N GLY A 41 0.49 6.60 25.08
CA GLY A 41 -0.83 6.43 24.45
C GLY A 41 -0.90 5.71 23.10
N ARG A 42 -0.68 4.38 23.08
CA ARG A 42 -1.35 3.49 22.12
C ARG A 42 -2.48 2.79 22.86
N ALA A 43 -3.72 3.24 22.64
CA ALA A 43 -4.90 2.67 23.28
C ALA A 43 -5.24 1.32 22.62
N GLY A 44 -5.07 0.25 23.38
CA GLY A 44 -5.85 -1.00 23.33
C GLY A 44 -6.15 -1.59 21.95
N ALA A 45 -5.17 -2.23 21.32
CA ALA A 45 -5.49 -3.40 20.51
C ALA A 45 -6.16 -4.43 21.44
N ALA A 46 -7.33 -4.95 21.04
CA ALA A 46 -7.95 -6.08 21.72
C ALA A 46 -6.91 -7.19 21.94
N PRO A 47 -6.92 -7.92 23.06
CA PRO A 47 -5.92 -8.93 23.33
C PRO A 47 -5.98 -9.97 22.20
N ARG A 48 -4.95 -9.99 21.35
CA ARG A 48 -4.70 -11.12 20.46
C ARG A 48 -4.68 -12.35 21.36
N GLN A 49 -5.52 -13.35 21.08
CA GLN A 49 -5.45 -14.63 21.77
C GLN A 49 -3.98 -15.07 21.76
N ALA A 50 -3.41 -15.25 22.96
CA ALA A 50 -2.03 -15.63 23.10
C ALA A 50 -1.86 -17.02 22.47
N LEU A 51 -1.13 -17.10 21.36
CA LEU A 51 -0.70 -18.38 20.81
C LEU A 51 0.20 -19.06 21.82
N ALA A 52 -0.05 -20.35 22.06
CA ALA A 52 0.81 -21.19 22.87
C ALA A 52 2.24 -21.19 22.28
N ALA A 53 3.24 -21.11 23.16
CA ALA A 53 4.65 -21.15 22.77
C ALA A 53 4.97 -22.47 22.04
N GLY A 54 5.50 -22.34 20.81
CA GLY A 54 5.91 -23.47 19.98
C GLY A 54 4.86 -23.89 18.93
N SER A 55 4.57 -23.04 17.94
CA SER A 55 3.80 -23.39 16.72
C SER A 55 4.57 -23.05 15.41
N ALA A 56 4.59 -23.94 14.40
CA ALA A 56 4.94 -23.75 12.96
C ALA A 56 5.22 -25.06 12.16
N GLN A 57 4.31 -25.48 11.29
CA GLN A 57 4.74 -25.89 9.94
C GLN A 57 3.64 -25.52 8.94
N VAL A 58 4.02 -25.06 7.75
CA VAL A 58 3.11 -24.46 6.77
C VAL A 58 3.29 -25.16 5.43
N THR A 59 2.20 -25.61 4.83
CA THR A 59 2.11 -25.70 3.37
C THR A 59 0.66 -25.61 2.92
N TRP A 60 0.25 -24.45 2.39
CA TRP A 60 -0.84 -24.38 1.42
C TRP A 60 -0.39 -23.46 0.30
N SER A 61 -0.35 -24.02 -0.90
CA SER A 61 -0.29 -23.25 -2.13
C SER A 61 -1.73 -23.01 -2.57
N SER A 62 -2.07 -21.81 -3.04
CA SER A 62 -3.38 -21.50 -3.64
C SER A 62 -3.53 -22.13 -5.04
N GLU A 63 -2.91 -23.29 -5.24
CA GLU A 63 -2.84 -23.98 -6.51
C GLU A 63 -4.23 -24.45 -6.89
N SER A 64 -4.72 -23.89 -7.99
CA SER A 64 -5.83 -24.48 -8.68
C SER A 64 -5.37 -25.83 -9.25
N THR A 65 -6.10 -26.89 -8.90
CA THR A 65 -5.91 -28.22 -9.51
C THR A 65 -6.60 -28.31 -10.88
N ALA A 66 -7.21 -27.23 -11.35
CA ALA A 66 -7.82 -27.17 -12.67
C ALA A 66 -6.75 -27.22 -13.77
N SER A 67 -7.02 -28.02 -14.79
CA SER A 67 -6.19 -28.08 -15.99
C SER A 67 -6.00 -26.67 -16.57
N GLY A 68 -4.74 -26.27 -16.81
CA GLY A 68 -4.38 -24.92 -17.28
C GLY A 68 -4.04 -23.91 -16.18
N TYR A 69 -4.29 -24.22 -14.90
CA TYR A 69 -4.01 -23.34 -13.76
C TYR A 69 -3.01 -23.92 -12.74
N ALA A 70 -2.24 -24.93 -13.15
CA ALA A 70 -1.15 -25.50 -12.37
C ALA A 70 -0.14 -24.43 -11.90
N PRO A 71 0.62 -24.67 -10.80
CA PRO A 71 1.63 -23.73 -10.34
C PRO A 71 2.60 -23.35 -11.47
N LYS A 72 2.89 -22.04 -11.58
CA LYS A 72 3.68 -21.37 -12.65
C LYS A 72 2.98 -21.17 -14.00
N SER A 73 1.70 -21.54 -14.16
CA SER A 73 0.93 -21.18 -15.35
C SER A 73 0.73 -19.66 -15.42
N GLY A 74 0.84 -19.01 -16.59
CA GLY A 74 0.48 -17.59 -16.74
C GLY A 74 -1.03 -17.35 -16.63
N THR A 75 -1.83 -18.42 -16.78
CA THR A 75 -3.28 -18.35 -16.90
C THR A 75 -3.98 -17.89 -15.61
N TRP A 76 -3.40 -18.16 -14.43
CA TRP A 76 -3.95 -17.66 -13.15
C TRP A 76 -3.98 -16.12 -13.10
N TYR A 77 -3.08 -15.46 -13.83
CA TYR A 77 -3.00 -14.00 -13.92
C TYR A 77 -3.88 -13.43 -15.03
N THR A 78 -4.06 -14.14 -16.15
CA THR A 78 -4.76 -13.62 -17.33
C THR A 78 -6.25 -13.94 -17.40
N ASP A 79 -6.73 -15.00 -16.73
CA ASP A 79 -8.17 -15.32 -16.60
C ASP A 79 -8.48 -15.87 -15.19
N PRO A 80 -8.37 -15.02 -14.14
CA PRO A 80 -8.65 -15.47 -12.79
C PRO A 80 -10.12 -15.86 -12.58
N ALA A 81 -11.08 -15.26 -13.30
CA ALA A 81 -12.50 -15.48 -13.02
C ALA A 81 -12.96 -16.93 -13.23
N THR A 82 -12.50 -17.61 -14.28
CA THR A 82 -12.87 -19.01 -14.54
C THR A 82 -12.07 -20.01 -13.68
N GLY A 83 -10.80 -19.71 -13.35
CA GLY A 83 -9.95 -20.54 -12.50
C GLY A 83 -10.17 -20.38 -10.99
N LEU A 84 -10.58 -19.20 -10.53
CA LEU A 84 -10.80 -18.89 -9.10
C LEU A 84 -12.10 -19.48 -8.55
N ALA A 85 -13.08 -19.79 -9.40
CA ALA A 85 -14.27 -20.54 -9.01
C ALA A 85 -13.92 -21.93 -8.41
N VAL A 86 -12.74 -22.46 -8.75
CA VAL A 86 -12.23 -23.77 -8.33
C VAL A 86 -11.16 -23.66 -7.22
N VAL A 87 -10.82 -22.46 -6.74
CA VAL A 87 -9.91 -22.33 -5.58
C VAL A 87 -10.62 -22.84 -4.34
N ALA A 88 -10.34 -24.09 -4.00
CA ALA A 88 -10.99 -24.83 -2.92
C ALA A 88 -10.77 -24.21 -1.53
N CYS A 89 -9.76 -23.34 -1.39
CA CYS A 89 -9.17 -22.98 -0.10
C CYS A 89 -9.14 -21.48 0.19
N LYS A 90 -9.64 -20.63 -0.72
CA LYS A 90 -9.61 -19.14 -0.72
C LYS A 90 -8.78 -18.50 0.43
N LEU A 91 -9.42 -17.72 1.30
CA LEU A 91 -8.87 -17.20 2.56
C LEU A 91 -9.48 -17.94 3.76
N THR A 92 -9.99 -19.16 3.55
CA THR A 92 -10.68 -19.91 4.60
C THR A 92 -9.68 -20.36 5.66
N ARG A 93 -9.96 -20.06 6.94
CA ARG A 93 -9.14 -20.53 8.05
C ARG A 93 -9.05 -22.07 8.03
N ARG A 94 -7.82 -22.57 8.16
CA ARG A 94 -7.52 -23.99 8.32
C ARG A 94 -7.29 -24.34 9.78
N ASP A 95 -7.41 -25.62 10.09
CA ASP A 95 -7.08 -26.15 11.41
C ASP A 95 -5.62 -25.84 11.73
N ASP A 96 -5.36 -25.56 13.02
CA ASP A 96 -4.01 -25.26 13.49
C ASP A 96 -3.11 -26.49 13.33
N ILE A 97 -1.88 -26.25 12.86
CA ILE A 97 -0.87 -27.29 12.70
C ILE A 97 -0.06 -27.38 13.99
N ALA A 98 -0.04 -28.57 14.60
CA ALA A 98 0.74 -28.83 15.80
C ALA A 98 2.24 -28.86 15.46
N LEU A 99 3.08 -28.19 16.27
CA LEU A 99 4.52 -28.42 16.17
C LEU A 99 4.89 -29.82 16.61
N VAL A 100 5.86 -30.36 15.89
CA VAL A 100 6.57 -31.57 16.25
C VAL A 100 8.04 -31.25 16.42
N ALA A 101 8.72 -32.02 17.27
CA ALA A 101 10.18 -31.94 17.36
C ALA A 101 10.80 -32.25 15.99
N SER A 102 11.89 -31.56 15.65
CA SER A 102 12.60 -31.78 14.40
C SER A 102 13.02 -33.26 14.29
N GLY A 103 12.47 -33.95 13.29
CA GLY A 103 12.80 -35.34 12.97
C GLY A 103 13.78 -35.46 11.80
N THR A 104 14.08 -36.69 11.39
CA THR A 104 14.79 -37.00 10.14
C THR A 104 13.80 -37.02 8.97
N ASP A 105 13.08 -35.92 8.74
CA ASP A 105 12.19 -35.83 7.59
C ASP A 105 12.99 -35.79 6.29
N SER A 106 12.59 -36.61 5.31
CA SER A 106 13.22 -36.73 4.00
C SER A 106 12.72 -35.71 2.97
N GLY A 107 11.91 -34.74 3.41
CA GLY A 107 11.32 -33.69 2.57
C GLY A 107 12.20 -32.47 2.38
N GLN A 108 11.72 -31.51 1.59
CA GLN A 108 12.35 -30.19 1.49
C GLN A 108 12.14 -29.42 2.79
N VAL A 109 13.22 -28.87 3.34
CA VAL A 109 13.20 -28.14 4.61
C VAL A 109 13.49 -26.65 4.36
N VAL A 110 12.58 -25.80 4.82
CA VAL A 110 12.80 -24.36 4.94
C VAL A 110 13.15 -24.06 6.40
N THR A 111 14.36 -23.56 6.64
CA THR A 111 14.82 -23.22 7.99
C THR A 111 14.53 -21.76 8.30
N ILE A 112 13.91 -21.49 9.45
CA ILE A 112 13.60 -20.14 9.94
C ILE A 112 14.38 -19.93 11.24
N ASP A 113 15.13 -18.84 11.34
CA ASP A 113 15.85 -18.44 12.55
C ASP A 113 15.22 -17.16 13.14
N PRO A 114 14.41 -17.26 14.21
CA PRO A 114 13.81 -16.10 14.87
C PRO A 114 14.83 -15.17 15.55
N GLY A 115 16.08 -15.61 15.75
CA GLY A 115 17.17 -14.79 16.29
C GLY A 115 17.72 -13.77 15.29
N THR A 116 17.40 -13.92 14.00
CA THR A 116 17.85 -13.03 12.93
C THR A 116 16.69 -12.16 12.45
N ALA A 117 16.74 -10.86 12.77
CA ALA A 117 15.74 -9.87 12.33
C ALA A 117 16.22 -9.05 11.14
N TYR A 118 15.27 -8.59 10.31
CA TYR A 118 15.50 -7.72 9.15
C TYR A 118 14.70 -6.41 9.26
N GLN A 119 14.24 -5.85 8.14
CA GLN A 119 13.41 -4.64 8.14
C GLN A 119 12.05 -4.88 8.81
N GLY A 120 11.53 -3.84 9.46
CA GLY A 120 10.12 -3.79 9.82
C GLY A 120 9.25 -3.63 8.58
N VAL A 121 8.08 -4.27 8.58
CA VAL A 121 7.03 -4.05 7.59
C VAL A 121 6.06 -3.04 8.18
N LEU A 122 5.91 -1.88 7.55
CA LEU A 122 5.04 -0.80 8.03
C LEU A 122 3.55 -1.17 7.92
N GLY A 123 3.18 -1.75 6.78
CA GLY A 123 1.81 -2.18 6.49
C GLY A 123 1.73 -2.83 5.11
N ILE A 124 0.62 -3.50 4.84
CA ILE A 124 0.30 -4.16 3.58
C ILE A 124 -1.12 -3.75 3.18
N GLY A 125 -1.31 -3.45 1.90
CA GLY A 125 -2.60 -2.98 1.43
C GLY A 125 -2.71 -2.74 -0.05
N SER A 126 -3.70 -1.93 -0.42
CA SER A 126 -4.07 -1.66 -1.80
C SER A 126 -4.27 -0.17 -2.05
N SER A 127 -4.37 0.21 -3.33
CA SER A 127 -4.78 1.54 -3.74
C SER A 127 -6.30 1.66 -3.73
N MET A 128 -6.80 2.76 -3.16
CA MET A 128 -8.19 3.19 -3.18
C MET A 128 -8.31 4.31 -4.21
N GLU A 129 -8.21 3.94 -5.48
CA GLU A 129 -8.34 4.88 -6.60
C GLU A 129 -9.80 5.29 -6.79
N ASP A 130 -10.01 6.35 -7.58
CA ASP A 130 -11.34 6.88 -7.91
C ASP A 130 -12.25 5.80 -8.51
N SER A 131 -11.76 4.94 -9.41
CA SER A 131 -12.53 3.80 -9.92
C SER A 131 -12.87 2.74 -8.86
N THR A 132 -11.98 2.47 -7.89
CA THR A 132 -12.27 1.56 -6.77
C THR A 132 -13.40 2.12 -5.91
N ILE A 133 -13.28 3.40 -5.56
CA ILE A 133 -14.26 4.12 -4.75
C ILE A 133 -15.60 4.24 -5.48
N HIS A 134 -15.58 4.54 -6.78
CA HIS A 134 -16.78 4.60 -7.61
C HIS A 134 -17.50 3.25 -7.67
N ASN A 135 -16.77 2.15 -7.88
CA ASN A 135 -17.38 0.82 -7.85
C ASN A 135 -17.99 0.49 -6.49
N LEU A 136 -17.33 0.88 -5.39
CA LEU A 136 -17.88 0.74 -4.05
C LEU A 136 -19.15 1.59 -3.87
N SER A 137 -19.19 2.82 -4.40
CA SER A 137 -20.36 3.71 -4.28
C SER A 137 -21.57 3.23 -5.08
N LEU A 138 -21.38 2.37 -6.09
CA LEU A 138 -22.48 1.74 -6.84
C LEU A 138 -23.11 0.55 -6.11
N MET A 139 -22.47 0.04 -5.05
CA MET A 139 -23.02 -1.05 -4.24
C MET A 139 -24.13 -0.54 -3.31
N SER A 140 -25.00 -1.45 -2.87
CA SER A 140 -25.90 -1.13 -1.74
C SER A 140 -25.08 -0.93 -0.47
N ASP A 141 -25.60 -0.15 0.48
CA ASP A 141 -24.93 0.15 1.75
C ASP A 141 -24.42 -1.11 2.47
N GLY A 142 -25.24 -2.15 2.53
CA GLY A 142 -24.87 -3.42 3.16
C GLY A 142 -23.76 -4.16 2.42
N ALA A 143 -23.76 -4.14 1.09
CA ALA A 143 -22.74 -4.80 0.29
C ALA A 143 -21.41 -4.02 0.30
N ARG A 144 -21.48 -2.68 0.29
CA ARG A 144 -20.32 -1.79 0.46
C ARG A 144 -19.66 -1.98 1.83
N ALA A 145 -20.46 -1.97 2.91
CA ALA A 145 -19.97 -2.22 4.26
C ALA A 145 -19.30 -3.60 4.38
N ALA A 146 -19.92 -4.63 3.79
CA ALA A 146 -19.33 -5.98 3.75
C ALA A 146 -18.01 -6.03 2.96
N ALA A 147 -17.89 -5.31 1.84
CA ALA A 147 -16.67 -5.23 1.07
C ALA A 147 -15.55 -4.50 1.81
N ILE A 148 -15.85 -3.36 2.44
CA ILE A 148 -14.89 -2.61 3.26
C ILE A 148 -14.43 -3.45 4.45
N ALA A 149 -15.36 -4.12 5.15
CA ALA A 149 -15.01 -5.03 6.24
C ALA A 149 -14.13 -6.19 5.78
N ALA A 150 -14.47 -6.82 4.65
CA ALA A 150 -13.67 -7.91 4.10
C ALA A 150 -12.23 -7.49 3.75
N LEU A 151 -12.00 -6.22 3.38
CA LEU A 151 -10.67 -5.69 3.08
C LEU A 151 -9.91 -5.27 4.34
N PHE A 152 -10.52 -4.45 5.19
CA PHE A 152 -9.81 -3.70 6.23
C PHE A 152 -9.98 -4.27 7.65
N ASP A 153 -11.02 -5.07 7.93
CA ASP A 153 -11.25 -5.59 9.28
C ASP A 153 -10.09 -6.53 9.68
N PRO A 154 -9.35 -6.23 10.77
CA PRO A 154 -8.18 -7.01 11.17
C PRO A 154 -8.51 -8.36 11.82
N ALA A 155 -9.78 -8.59 12.19
CA ALA A 155 -10.23 -9.81 12.86
C ALA A 155 -11.05 -10.70 11.92
N GLN A 156 -11.90 -10.13 11.08
CA GLN A 156 -12.85 -10.85 10.23
C GLN A 156 -12.54 -10.73 8.73
N GLY A 157 -11.69 -9.78 8.33
CA GLY A 157 -11.31 -9.53 6.95
C GLY A 157 -9.87 -9.94 6.63
N ALA A 158 -9.36 -9.41 5.52
CA ALA A 158 -7.96 -9.55 5.10
C ALA A 158 -6.99 -8.75 5.99
N GLY A 159 -7.51 -7.82 6.81
CA GLY A 159 -6.72 -7.02 7.73
C GLY A 159 -5.70 -6.10 7.05
N LEU A 160 -6.04 -5.58 5.87
CA LEU A 160 -5.20 -4.58 5.22
C LEU A 160 -5.11 -3.34 6.13
N ASP A 161 -3.89 -2.91 6.42
CA ASP A 161 -3.58 -1.81 7.32
C ASP A 161 -2.89 -0.64 6.62
N LEU A 162 -2.82 -0.69 5.28
CA LEU A 162 -2.35 0.40 4.43
C LEU A 162 -3.35 0.67 3.28
N ALA A 163 -3.63 1.94 3.03
CA ALA A 163 -4.36 2.39 1.84
C ALA A 163 -3.57 3.49 1.14
N ARG A 164 -3.36 3.35 -0.17
CA ARG A 164 -2.85 4.44 -1.00
C ARG A 164 -4.00 5.16 -1.69
N ILE A 165 -3.94 6.48 -1.79
CA ILE A 165 -4.89 7.30 -2.55
C ILE A 165 -4.16 8.22 -3.51
N CYS A 166 -4.86 8.58 -4.58
CA CYS A 166 -4.48 9.72 -5.40
C CYS A 166 -4.96 11.03 -4.75
N LEU A 167 -4.11 12.05 -4.75
CA LEU A 167 -4.44 13.42 -4.38
C LEU A 167 -4.75 14.19 -5.66
N GLY A 168 -6.04 14.38 -5.98
CA GLY A 168 -6.52 14.69 -7.32
C GLY A 168 -6.79 13.41 -8.12
N THR A 169 -6.59 13.42 -9.44
CA THR A 169 -6.89 12.25 -10.30
C THR A 169 -5.68 11.43 -10.71
N SER A 170 -5.90 10.13 -10.88
CA SER A 170 -4.98 9.18 -11.51
C SER A 170 -5.49 8.79 -12.90
N ASP A 171 -4.76 7.89 -13.57
CA ASP A 171 -5.22 7.20 -14.78
C ASP A 171 -6.43 6.27 -14.51
N PHE A 172 -6.68 5.91 -13.25
CA PHE A 172 -7.83 5.15 -12.79
C PHE A 172 -9.02 6.03 -12.36
N SER A 173 -9.06 7.28 -12.82
CA SER A 173 -10.17 8.21 -12.65
C SER A 173 -11.00 8.35 -13.93
N HIS A 174 -12.31 8.58 -13.79
CA HIS A 174 -13.13 8.93 -14.95
C HIS A 174 -12.88 10.41 -15.34
N PRO A 175 -12.67 10.74 -16.62
CA PRO A 175 -12.56 12.13 -17.05
C PRO A 175 -13.82 12.95 -16.69
N PRO A 176 -13.71 14.25 -16.41
CA PRO A 176 -12.49 15.06 -16.55
C PRO A 176 -11.48 14.85 -15.41
N PHE A 177 -10.19 14.77 -15.78
CA PHE A 177 -9.09 14.76 -14.81
C PHE A 177 -9.02 16.09 -14.07
N TYR A 178 -8.65 16.05 -12.78
CA TYR A 178 -8.66 17.22 -11.91
C TYR A 178 -7.50 17.24 -10.92
N THR A 179 -7.25 18.44 -10.42
CA THR A 179 -6.44 18.70 -9.25
C THR A 179 -7.29 19.46 -8.21
N ASN A 180 -6.73 19.66 -7.03
CA ASN A 180 -7.39 20.42 -5.97
C ASN A 180 -7.25 21.93 -6.18
N ASP A 181 -6.69 22.40 -7.31
CA ASP A 181 -6.54 23.82 -7.64
C ASP A 181 -6.56 24.05 -9.16
N ASP A 182 -7.66 23.63 -9.82
CA ASP A 182 -7.83 23.81 -11.26
C ASP A 182 -8.33 25.21 -11.63
N GLY A 183 -7.99 25.66 -12.85
CA GLY A 183 -8.43 26.93 -13.40
C GLY A 183 -7.27 27.77 -13.93
N PRO A 184 -7.46 29.10 -14.07
CA PRO A 184 -6.38 30.04 -14.35
C PRO A 184 -5.27 29.97 -13.30
N ALA A 185 -4.08 30.46 -13.63
CA ALA A 185 -2.94 30.45 -12.71
C ALA A 185 -3.29 31.12 -11.37
N ASP A 186 -3.08 30.40 -10.28
CA ASP A 186 -3.38 30.83 -8.92
C ASP A 186 -2.16 30.67 -7.99
N PRO A 187 -1.15 31.55 -8.08
CA PRO A 187 0.02 31.48 -7.21
C PRO A 187 -0.28 31.58 -5.71
N THR A 188 -1.48 32.08 -5.36
CA THR A 188 -1.95 32.23 -3.98
C THR A 188 -2.69 31.02 -3.44
N LEU A 189 -3.08 30.06 -4.29
CA LEU A 189 -3.93 28.92 -3.95
C LEU A 189 -5.27 29.34 -3.33
N ALA A 190 -5.86 30.43 -3.85
CA ALA A 190 -7.14 30.96 -3.41
C ALA A 190 -8.32 30.07 -3.82
N ASN A 191 -8.19 29.30 -4.90
CA ASN A 191 -9.20 28.37 -5.39
C ASN A 191 -8.99 26.93 -4.88
N PHE A 192 -7.97 26.70 -4.04
CA PHE A 192 -7.68 25.37 -3.53
C PHE A 192 -8.88 24.76 -2.78
N SER A 193 -9.24 23.53 -3.14
CA SER A 193 -10.32 22.79 -2.49
C SER A 193 -10.24 21.29 -2.72
N ILE A 194 -10.48 20.51 -1.66
CA ILE A 194 -10.68 19.05 -1.73
C ILE A 194 -12.14 18.67 -2.02
N GLN A 195 -12.99 19.62 -2.43
CA GLN A 195 -14.42 19.36 -2.65
C GLN A 195 -14.65 18.26 -3.70
N LYS A 196 -13.80 18.19 -4.73
CA LYS A 196 -13.87 17.11 -5.72
C LYS A 196 -13.59 15.73 -5.10
N ASP A 197 -12.61 15.62 -4.19
CA ASP A 197 -12.33 14.39 -3.45
C ASP A 197 -13.54 13.99 -2.56
N ILE A 198 -14.26 14.98 -2.00
CA ILE A 198 -15.50 14.75 -1.22
C ILE A 198 -16.63 14.25 -2.12
N ASP A 199 -16.87 14.95 -3.23
CA ASP A 199 -17.95 14.66 -4.18
C ASP A 199 -17.75 13.28 -4.83
N ASN A 200 -16.49 12.88 -5.06
CA ASN A 200 -16.11 11.56 -5.56
C ASN A 200 -16.07 10.47 -4.47
N HIS A 201 -16.58 10.74 -3.27
CA HIS A 201 -16.66 9.77 -2.17
C HIS A 201 -15.32 9.25 -1.62
N VAL A 202 -14.19 9.90 -1.94
CA VAL A 202 -12.87 9.53 -1.40
C VAL A 202 -12.87 9.68 0.11
N ILE A 203 -13.30 10.84 0.59
CA ILE A 203 -13.33 11.16 2.03
C ILE A 203 -14.28 10.23 2.80
N SER A 204 -15.50 9.98 2.29
CA SER A 204 -16.46 9.11 2.97
C SER A 204 -16.00 7.65 3.02
N THR A 205 -15.41 7.15 1.94
CA THR A 205 -14.92 5.76 1.88
C THR A 205 -13.73 5.53 2.79
N LEU A 206 -12.78 6.47 2.87
CA LEU A 206 -11.67 6.39 3.81
C LEU A 206 -12.13 6.46 5.27
N LYS A 207 -13.14 7.28 5.58
CA LYS A 207 -13.75 7.34 6.92
C LYS A 207 -14.36 6.00 7.32
N GLU A 208 -15.07 5.33 6.41
CA GLU A 208 -15.62 4.00 6.66
C GLU A 208 -14.53 2.96 6.87
N ALA A 209 -13.47 2.99 6.07
CA ALA A 209 -12.32 2.10 6.26
C ALA A 209 -11.62 2.34 7.61
N LEU A 210 -11.48 3.60 8.05
CA LEU A 210 -10.94 3.97 9.36
C LEU A 210 -11.86 3.59 10.52
N GLN A 211 -13.18 3.55 10.33
CA GLN A 211 -14.11 3.04 11.34
C GLN A 211 -13.94 1.53 11.54
N VAL A 212 -13.68 0.79 10.46
CA VAL A 212 -13.41 -0.65 10.50
C VAL A 212 -12.02 -0.95 11.05
N ASN A 213 -11.01 -0.19 10.63
CA ASN A 213 -9.62 -0.31 11.07
C ASN A 213 -9.06 1.07 11.48
N PRO A 214 -9.16 1.44 12.77
CA PRO A 214 -8.64 2.71 13.27
C PRO A 214 -7.13 2.88 13.15
N ASP A 215 -6.38 1.78 12.96
CA ASP A 215 -4.92 1.77 12.77
C ASP A 215 -4.53 1.88 11.28
N LEU A 216 -5.49 2.04 10.35
CA LEU A 216 -5.23 2.13 8.90
C LEU A 216 -4.32 3.31 8.55
N ILE A 217 -3.22 3.00 7.87
CA ILE A 217 -2.23 3.95 7.39
C ILE A 217 -2.61 4.45 5.99
N VAL A 218 -2.74 5.76 5.81
CA VAL A 218 -3.10 6.35 4.50
C VAL A 218 -1.89 7.02 3.85
N PHE A 219 -1.57 6.64 2.63
CA PHE A 219 -0.51 7.23 1.79
C PHE A 219 -1.14 8.03 0.66
N GLY A 220 -0.66 9.26 0.44
CA GLY A 220 -1.12 10.11 -0.67
C GLY A 220 -0.07 10.23 -1.78
N THR A 221 -0.49 10.11 -3.04
CA THR A 221 0.37 10.41 -4.19
C THR A 221 -0.35 11.37 -5.13
N ALA A 222 0.31 12.41 -5.61
CA ALA A 222 -0.21 13.21 -6.71
C ALA A 222 0.35 12.69 -8.05
N TRP A 223 -0.50 12.47 -9.06
CA TRP A 223 -0.02 12.09 -10.41
C TRP A 223 0.43 13.31 -11.21
N SER A 224 -0.09 14.49 -10.87
CA SER A 224 0.23 15.74 -11.54
C SER A 224 0.03 16.92 -10.61
N ALA A 225 0.83 17.97 -10.81
CA ALA A 225 0.54 19.29 -10.29
C ALA A 225 -0.63 19.93 -11.06
N PRO A 226 -1.27 20.98 -10.52
CA PRO A 226 -2.23 21.79 -11.29
C PRO A 226 -1.68 22.19 -12.65
N ALA A 227 -2.52 22.09 -13.68
CA ALA A 227 -2.09 22.24 -15.07
C ALA A 227 -1.36 23.58 -15.32
N TRP A 228 -1.83 24.67 -14.70
CA TRP A 228 -1.24 26.01 -14.82
C TRP A 228 0.18 26.12 -14.24
N MET A 229 0.63 25.13 -13.46
CA MET A 229 2.01 25.03 -12.99
C MET A 229 2.96 24.36 -14.00
N LYS A 230 2.45 23.89 -15.14
CA LYS A 230 3.18 23.05 -16.09
C LYS A 230 3.42 23.77 -17.42
N ASP A 231 4.46 23.36 -18.13
CA ASP A 231 4.96 23.99 -19.37
C ASP A 231 3.96 24.04 -20.54
N ASN A 232 3.01 23.10 -20.58
CA ASN A 232 1.99 23.02 -21.64
C ASN A 232 0.54 23.19 -21.14
N ASN A 233 0.35 23.60 -19.88
CA ASN A 233 -0.97 23.75 -19.26
C ASN A 233 -1.86 22.48 -19.36
N SER A 234 -1.24 21.29 -19.29
CA SER A 234 -1.89 19.98 -19.31
C SER A 234 -1.57 19.21 -18.03
N LEU A 235 -2.39 18.24 -17.66
CA LEU A 235 -2.06 17.25 -16.62
C LEU A 235 -1.23 16.08 -17.16
N ILE A 236 -1.21 15.90 -18.48
CA ILE A 236 -0.62 14.77 -19.22
C ILE A 236 0.56 15.24 -20.07
N ASP A 237 1.65 14.44 -20.06
CA ASP A 237 2.86 14.62 -20.87
C ASP A 237 3.46 16.03 -20.77
N CYS A 238 3.94 16.37 -19.57
CA CYS A 238 4.30 17.74 -19.23
C CYS A 238 5.26 17.82 -18.04
N HIS A 239 5.95 18.94 -17.94
CA HIS A 239 6.94 19.21 -16.90
C HIS A 239 6.50 20.33 -15.97
N LEU A 240 6.76 20.16 -14.67
CA LEU A 240 6.59 21.23 -13.68
C LEU A 240 7.57 22.36 -14.02
N LEU A 241 7.09 23.60 -14.04
CA LEU A 241 7.98 24.76 -14.15
C LEU A 241 8.60 25.08 -12.79
N ASP A 242 9.93 25.20 -12.74
CA ASP A 242 10.69 25.40 -11.49
C ASP A 242 10.18 26.57 -10.63
N GLN A 243 9.70 27.64 -11.29
CA GLN A 243 9.15 28.81 -10.61
C GLN A 243 7.94 28.50 -9.71
N TYR A 244 7.24 27.39 -9.96
CA TYR A 244 6.08 26.96 -9.20
C TYR A 244 6.39 25.90 -8.14
N ILE A 245 7.62 25.40 -8.02
CA ILE A 245 8.01 24.45 -6.96
C ILE A 245 7.59 24.95 -5.55
N PRO A 246 7.83 26.23 -5.17
CA PRO A 246 7.37 26.72 -3.87
C PRO A 246 5.85 26.73 -3.70
N VAL A 247 5.09 26.92 -4.80
CA VAL A 247 3.63 26.91 -4.77
C VAL A 247 3.12 25.48 -4.67
N LEU A 248 3.70 24.54 -5.41
CA LEU A 248 3.38 23.11 -5.34
C LEU A 248 3.63 22.56 -3.93
N ALA A 249 4.72 22.95 -3.26
CA ALA A 249 4.98 22.57 -1.88
C ALA A 249 3.89 23.05 -0.91
N ARG A 250 3.36 24.28 -1.13
CA ARG A 250 2.21 24.79 -0.35
C ARG A 250 0.93 24.02 -0.67
N TYR A 251 0.69 23.72 -1.94
CA TYR A 251 -0.45 22.91 -2.39
C TYR A 251 -0.46 21.54 -1.72
N CYS A 252 0.66 20.80 -1.74
CA CYS A 252 0.76 19.50 -1.07
C CYS A 252 0.49 19.61 0.45
N ARG A 253 1.03 20.64 1.11
CA ARG A 253 0.75 20.88 2.53
C ARG A 253 -0.73 21.15 2.79
N MET A 254 -1.37 22.00 1.97
CA MET A 254 -2.79 22.32 2.10
C MET A 254 -3.67 21.09 1.88
N THR A 255 -3.31 20.19 0.95
CA THR A 255 -3.99 18.90 0.78
C THR A 255 -3.90 18.02 2.03
N VAL A 256 -2.72 17.86 2.61
CA VAL A 256 -2.55 17.07 3.85
C VAL A 256 -3.36 17.68 4.99
N GLN A 257 -3.36 19.01 5.13
CA GLN A 257 -4.12 19.71 6.16
C GLN A 257 -5.63 19.54 5.96
N ALA A 258 -6.13 19.67 4.73
CA ALA A 258 -7.54 19.53 4.42
C ALA A 258 -8.05 18.09 4.69
N TYR A 259 -7.26 17.05 4.40
CA TYR A 259 -7.60 15.67 4.79
C TYR A 259 -7.61 15.50 6.32
N ALA A 260 -6.66 16.11 7.02
CA ALA A 260 -6.62 16.07 8.49
C ALA A 260 -7.85 16.77 9.12
N GLU A 261 -8.35 17.85 8.53
CA GLU A 261 -9.61 18.50 8.93
C GLU A 261 -10.83 17.59 8.72
N GLN A 262 -10.75 16.65 7.77
CA GLN A 262 -11.73 15.59 7.61
C GLN A 262 -11.51 14.40 8.57
N GLY A 263 -10.53 14.46 9.47
CA GLY A 263 -10.21 13.37 10.39
C GLY A 263 -9.40 12.24 9.75
N ILE A 264 -8.79 12.45 8.58
CA ILE A 264 -7.96 11.48 7.87
C ILE A 264 -6.51 11.95 7.94
N THR A 265 -5.67 11.20 8.65
CA THR A 265 -4.23 11.52 8.72
C THR A 265 -3.49 10.87 7.55
N ILE A 266 -2.93 11.68 6.66
CA ILE A 266 -2.01 11.20 5.62
C ILE A 266 -0.64 10.96 6.25
N HIS A 267 -0.21 9.71 6.30
CA HIS A 267 1.03 9.28 6.94
C HIS A 267 2.27 9.62 6.10
N ALA A 268 2.17 9.46 4.78
CA ALA A 268 3.24 9.74 3.85
C ALA A 268 2.70 10.31 2.55
N VAL A 269 3.50 11.16 1.90
CA VAL A 269 3.24 11.65 0.55
C VAL A 269 4.40 11.34 -0.38
N SER A 270 4.10 11.04 -1.63
CA SER A 270 5.11 10.97 -2.70
C SER A 270 4.85 12.08 -3.73
N PRO A 271 5.87 12.88 -4.07
CA PRO A 271 5.80 13.90 -5.11
C PRO A 271 5.82 13.31 -6.52
#